data_AF-A0A1H3KY43-F1
#
_entry.id   AF-A0A1H3KY43-F1
#
_cell.length_a   1.000
_cell.length_b   1.000
_cell.length_c   1.000
_cell.angle_alpha   90.00
_cell.angle_beta   90.00
_cell.angle_gamma   90.00
#
_symmetry.space_group_name_H-M   'P 1'
#
loop_
_entity.id
_entity.type
_entity.pdbx_description
1 polymer ?
#
loop_
_entity_poly.entity_id
_entity_poly.type
_entity_poly.pdbx_seq_one_letter_code
_entity_poly.pdbx_strand_id
1 'polypeptide(L)'
;MEQEAKKTGQLREIYERLGKRNQSVNDTLKLLKSRGVKASRASIYQTIDGRSNRREVVEAFMEVAEAELARRRQLEKRATRIIADS
;
A
#
# COMPACT_ATOMS: atom_id res chain seq x y z
N MET A 1 4.75 11.88 20.02
CA MET A 1 3.32 11.84 19.64
C MET A 1 3.04 12.45 18.27
N GLU A 2 3.60 13.63 17.95
CA GLU A 2 3.28 14.33 16.67
C GLU A 2 3.74 13.62 15.38
N GLN A 3 4.88 12.91 15.43
CA GLN A 3 5.41 12.18 14.27
C GLN A 3 4.62 10.90 13.94
N GLU A 4 4.06 10.23 14.95
CA GLU A 4 3.23 9.04 14.73
C GLU A 4 1.89 9.42 14.09
N ALA A 5 1.25 10.50 14.56
CA ALA A 5 0.02 11.02 13.95
C ALA A 5 0.20 11.44 12.48
N LYS A 6 1.35 12.05 12.12
CA LYS A 6 1.68 12.36 10.72
C LYS A 6 1.87 11.11 9.86
N LYS A 7 2.51 10.06 10.39
CA LYS A 7 2.68 8.78 9.68
C LYS A 7 1.36 8.04 9.48
N THR A 8 0.46 8.12 10.46
CA THR A 8 -0.90 7.56 10.37
C THR A 8 -1.71 8.20 9.23
N GLY A 9 -1.68 9.52 9.11
CA GLY A 9 -2.33 10.23 8.01
C GLY A 9 -1.81 9.76 6.64
N GLN A 10 -0.50 9.58 6.53
CA GLN A 10 0.16 9.17 5.28
C GLN A 10 -0.26 7.77 4.81
N LEU A 11 -0.33 6.76 5.69
CA LEU A 11 -0.72 5.40 5.27
C LEU A 11 -2.17 5.35 4.79
N ARG A 12 -3.06 6.09 5.45
CA ARG A 12 -4.47 6.19 5.07
C ARG A 12 -4.64 6.89 3.72
N GLU A 13 -3.97 8.01 3.51
CA GLU A 13 -3.98 8.74 2.24
C GLU A 13 -3.49 7.84 1.08
N ILE A 14 -2.41 7.08 1.31
CA ILE A 14 -1.89 6.12 0.33
C ILE A 14 -2.94 5.05 0.02
N TYR A 15 -3.56 4.46 1.05
CA TYR A 15 -4.60 3.46 0.88
C TYR A 15 -5.78 3.99 0.06
N GLU A 16 -6.24 5.21 0.35
CA GLU A 16 -7.33 5.86 -0.37
C GLU A 16 -6.96 6.13 -1.84
N ARG A 17 -5.74 6.61 -2.12
CA ARG A 17 -5.23 6.83 -3.48
C ARG A 17 -5.13 5.55 -4.30
N LEU A 18 -4.75 4.44 -3.66
CA LEU A 18 -4.74 3.13 -4.31
C LEU A 18 -6.16 2.63 -4.63
N GLY A 19 -7.15 3.06 -3.84
CA GLY A 19 -8.57 2.76 -4.03
C GLY A 19 -9.02 1.49 -3.32
N LYS A 20 -10.21 1.52 -2.70
CA LYS A 20 -10.76 0.46 -1.84
C LYS A 20 -10.91 -0.92 -2.50
N ARG A 21 -10.94 -0.98 -3.84
CA ARG A 21 -11.04 -2.23 -4.62
C ARG A 21 -9.68 -2.80 -5.03
N ASN A 22 -8.57 -2.15 -4.66
CA ASN A 22 -7.26 -2.65 -5.00
C ASN A 22 -6.89 -3.89 -4.16
N GLN A 23 -5.87 -4.61 -4.59
CA GLN A 23 -5.41 -5.83 -3.92
C GLN A 23 -4.34 -5.57 -2.84
N SER A 24 -3.99 -4.30 -2.52
CA SER A 24 -2.81 -4.03 -1.67
C SER A 24 -2.89 -4.66 -0.29
N VAL A 25 -4.05 -4.73 0.35
CA VAL A 25 -4.20 -5.43 1.64
C VAL A 25 -3.91 -6.92 1.50
N ASN A 26 -4.40 -7.55 0.42
CA ASN A 26 -4.13 -8.97 0.16
C ASN A 26 -2.65 -9.20 -0.18
N ASP A 27 -2.05 -8.32 -0.97
CA ASP A 27 -0.66 -8.45 -1.38
C ASP A 27 0.29 -8.17 -0.21
N THR A 28 -0.08 -7.25 0.69
CA THR A 28 0.61 -7.05 1.97
C THR A 28 0.56 -8.31 2.83
N LEU A 29 -0.59 -9.00 2.91
CA LEU A 29 -0.68 -10.28 3.63
C LEU A 29 0.19 -11.37 3.01
N LYS A 30 0.22 -11.47 1.68
CA LYS A 30 1.08 -12.43 0.98
C LYS A 30 2.56 -12.14 1.26
N LEU A 31 2.97 -10.87 1.21
CA LEU A 31 4.33 -10.43 1.48
C LEU A 31 4.74 -10.69 2.94
N LEU A 32 3.87 -10.39 3.90
CA LEU A 32 4.13 -10.70 5.31
C LEU A 32 4.25 -12.21 5.54
N LYS A 33 3.38 -13.01 4.90
CA LYS A 33 3.43 -14.47 4.98
C LYS A 33 4.74 -15.03 4.39
N SER A 34 5.21 -14.52 3.25
CA SER A 34 6.48 -14.96 2.65
C SER A 34 7.69 -14.61 3.52
N ARG A 35 7.58 -13.56 4.35
CA ARG A 35 8.58 -13.16 5.35
C ARG A 35 8.45 -13.89 6.70
N GLY A 36 7.52 -14.84 6.82
CA GLY A 36 7.27 -15.55 8.08
C GLY A 36 6.55 -14.70 9.14
N VAL A 37 6.04 -13.52 8.78
CA VAL A 37 5.34 -12.61 9.69
C VAL A 37 3.85 -12.93 9.71
N LYS A 38 3.35 -13.38 10.87
CA LYS A 38 1.91 -13.61 11.06
C LYS A 38 1.17 -12.28 11.16
N ALA A 39 0.25 -12.03 10.24
CA ALA A 39 -0.62 -10.85 10.24
C ALA A 39 -2.03 -11.23 9.74
N SER A 40 -3.03 -10.43 10.14
CA SER A 40 -4.41 -10.55 9.69
C SER A 40 -4.84 -9.32 8.91
N ARG A 41 -5.92 -9.42 8.12
CA ARG A 41 -6.53 -8.26 7.46
C ARG A 41 -6.84 -7.13 8.46
N ALA A 42 -7.38 -7.50 9.62
CA ALA A 42 -7.70 -6.55 10.69
C ALA A 42 -6.44 -5.80 11.17
N SER A 43 -5.32 -6.51 11.37
CA SER A 43 -4.06 -5.87 11.81
C SER A 43 -3.50 -4.90 10.77
N ILE A 44 -3.70 -5.15 9.48
CA ILE A 44 -3.31 -4.23 8.41
C ILE A 44 -4.19 -2.98 8.46
N TYR A 45 -5.51 -3.12 8.57
CA TYR A 45 -6.40 -1.95 8.68
C TYR A 45 -6.13 -1.14 9.93
N GLN A 46 -5.88 -1.78 11.07
CA GLN A 46 -5.45 -1.08 12.28
C GLN A 46 -4.15 -0.30 12.05
N THR A 47 -3.21 -0.84 11.27
CA THR A 47 -1.96 -0.14 10.93
C THR A 47 -2.21 1.03 9.99
N ILE A 48 -3.05 0.87 8.96
CA ILE A 48 -3.44 1.92 8.01
C ILE A 48 -4.15 3.07 8.73
N ASP A 49 -5.05 2.75 9.68
CA ASP A 49 -5.74 3.71 10.53
C ASP A 49 -4.86 4.25 11.67
N GLY A 50 -3.59 3.80 11.75
CA GLY A 50 -2.61 4.12 12.79
C GLY A 50 -3.06 3.85 14.22
N ARG A 51 -3.93 2.86 14.38
CA ARG A 51 -4.26 2.20 15.65
C ARG A 51 -3.23 1.13 16.03
N SER A 52 -2.29 0.83 15.13
CA SER A 52 -1.17 -0.10 15.34
C SER A 52 0.08 0.41 14.65
N ASN A 53 1.23 0.27 15.32
CA ASN A 53 2.52 0.77 14.83
C ASN A 53 3.46 -0.40 14.51
N ARG A 54 2.90 -1.57 14.17
CA ARG A 54 3.69 -2.78 13.93
C ARG A 54 4.55 -2.60 12.69
N ARG A 55 5.84 -2.38 12.91
CA ARG A 55 6.80 -1.92 11.91
C ARG A 55 6.81 -2.79 10.66
N GLU A 56 6.77 -4.11 10.81
CA GLU A 56 6.82 -5.04 9.69
C GLU A 56 5.58 -4.90 8.79
N VAL A 57 4.43 -4.60 9.38
CA VAL A 57 3.17 -4.37 8.65
C VAL A 57 3.21 -3.03 7.91
N VAL A 58 3.75 -1.99 8.55
CA VAL A 58 3.95 -0.67 7.93
C VAL A 58 4.87 -0.79 6.72
N GLU A 59 6.05 -1.40 6.90
CA GLU A 59 7.05 -1.55 5.84
C GLU A 59 6.51 -2.39 4.68
N ALA A 60 5.85 -3.51 4.97
CA ALA A 60 5.25 -4.34 3.93
C ALA A 60 4.13 -3.62 3.16
N PHE A 61 3.30 -2.84 3.85
CA PHE A 61 2.25 -2.08 3.18
C PHE A 61 2.82 -0.99 2.26
N MET A 62 3.85 -0.27 2.73
CA MET A 62 4.53 0.76 1.93
C MET A 62 5.16 0.18 0.67
N GLU A 63 5.84 -0.95 0.78
CA GLU A 63 6.46 -1.63 -0.37
C GLU A 63 5.42 -2.04 -1.43
N VAL A 64 4.29 -2.61 -0.99
CA VAL A 64 3.19 -2.97 -1.90
C VAL A 64 2.57 -1.72 -2.54
N ALA A 65 2.42 -0.65 -1.78
CA ALA A 65 1.88 0.61 -2.29
C ALA A 65 2.79 1.23 -3.35
N GLU A 66 4.10 1.25 -3.12
CA GLU A 66 5.10 1.75 -4.07
C GLU A 66 5.09 0.94 -5.37
N ALA A 67 5.05 -0.39 -5.26
CA ALA A 67 4.99 -1.29 -6.42
C ALA A 67 3.73 -1.05 -7.27
N GLU A 68 2.56 -0.91 -6.64
CA GLU A 68 1.30 -0.67 -7.36
C GLU A 68 1.28 0.72 -8.02
N LEU A 69 1.78 1.76 -7.33
CA LEU A 69 1.88 3.10 -7.91
C LEU A 69 2.86 3.12 -9.10
N ALA A 70 3.99 2.41 -9.01
CA ALA A 70 4.93 2.26 -10.11
C ALA A 70 4.30 1.55 -11.31
N ARG A 71 3.56 0.45 -11.07
CA ARG A 71 2.82 -0.29 -12.10
C ARG A 71 1.82 0.61 -12.82
N ARG A 72 1.03 1.40 -12.09
CA ARG A 72 0.06 2.34 -12.68
C ARG A 72 0.74 3.38 -13.56
N ARG A 73 1.83 4.00 -13.08
CA ARG A 73 2.62 4.96 -13.87
C ARG A 73 3.14 4.34 -15.17
N GLN A 74 3.58 3.09 -15.13
CA GLN A 74 4.03 2.39 -16.33
C GLN A 74 2.88 2.12 -17.32
N LEU A 75 1.72 1.73 -16.82
CA LEU A 75 0.53 1.52 -17.65
C LEU A 75 0.04 2.82 -18.29
N GLU A 76 0.00 3.92 -17.54
CA GLU A 76 -0.34 5.25 -18.05
C GLU A 76 0.62 5.67 -19.16
N LYS A 77 1.95 5.54 -18.94
CA LYS A 77 2.96 5.82 -19.97
C LYS A 77 2.77 4.99 -21.24
N ARG A 78 2.43 3.70 -21.10
CA ARG A 78 2.16 2.82 -22.25
C ARG A 78 0.89 3.23 -22.99
N ALA A 79 -0.18 3.55 -22.27
CA ALA A 79 -1.44 3.99 -22.86
C ALA A 79 -1.29 5.31 -23.63
N THR A 80 -0.57 6.29 -23.07
CA THR A 80 -0.27 7.56 -23.76
C THR A 80 0.50 7.33 -25.05
N ARG A 81 1.46 6.40 -25.06
CA ARG A 81 2.22 6.05 -26.27
C ARG A 81 1.34 5.47 -27.36
N ILE A 82 0.45 4.53 -27.02
CA ILE A 82 -0.48 3.92 -27.98
C ILE A 82 -1.39 4.99 -28.60
N ILE A 83 -1.92 5.92 -27.80
CA ILE A 83 -2.78 7.01 -28.30
C ILE A 83 -1.99 7.99 -29.18
N ALA A 84 -0.73 8.27 -28.86
CA ALA A 84 0.10 9.19 -29.65
C ALA A 84 0.59 8.57 -30.98
N ASP A 85 0.70 7.24 -31.03
CA ASP A 85 1.10 6.47 -32.23
C ASP A 85 -0.13 6.00 -33.06
N SER A 86 -1.36 6.35 -32.65
CA SER A 86 -2.64 6.08 -33.37
C SER A 86 -3.15 7.32 -34.09
#